data_AF-A0A9X8YP46-F1
#
_entry.id   AF-A0A9X8YP46-F1
#
_cell.length_a   1.000
_cell.length_b   1.000
_cell.length_c   1.000
_cell.angle_alpha   90.00
_cell.angle_beta   90.00
_cell.angle_gamma   90.00
#
_symmetry.space_group_name_H-M   'P 1'
#
loop_
_entity.id
_entity.type
_entity.pdbx_description
1 polymer ?
#
loop_
_entity_poly.entity_id
_entity_poly.type
_entity_poly.pdbx_seq_one_letter_code
_entity_poly.pdbx_strand_id
1 'polypeptide(L)'
;RSGSLERLTENDCTFLAGVPVRSVLDYRDADEVQAKPDILWNGADYHHVPANPLSSEVNANLEKLTNETLAAFDARAFMLELYRRLPFGNAAYQRLAQLLSNPGGGAIVQHCAVGKDRTGVGSALVLFA
;
A
#
# COMPACT_ATOMS: atom_id res chain seq x y z
N ARG A 1 -3.83 -7.41 -5.70
CA ARG A 1 -2.90 -6.95 -4.63
C ARG A 1 -1.48 -7.31 -5.04
N SER A 2 -0.49 -6.47 -4.72
CA SER A 2 0.94 -6.73 -5.02
C SER A 2 1.86 -6.04 -4.01
N GLY A 3 3.18 -6.26 -4.14
CA GLY A 3 4.21 -5.32 -3.67
C GLY A 3 4.32 -4.09 -4.59
N SER A 4 5.36 -3.29 -4.43
CA SER A 4 5.60 -2.10 -5.23
C SER A 4 5.74 -2.41 -6.73
N LEU A 5 5.45 -1.41 -7.57
CA LEU A 5 5.38 -1.52 -9.02
C LEU A 5 6.60 -0.88 -9.71
N GLU A 6 7.65 -0.59 -8.95
CA GLU A 6 8.90 0.04 -9.40
C GLU A 6 9.71 -0.85 -10.34
N ARG A 7 9.36 -2.14 -10.44
CA ARG A 7 10.05 -3.14 -11.28
C ARG A 7 9.18 -3.72 -12.40
N LEU A 8 8.00 -3.13 -12.68
CA LEU A 8 7.22 -3.58 -13.84
C LEU A 8 8.02 -3.40 -15.12
N THR A 9 8.01 -4.42 -15.97
CA THR A 9 8.62 -4.38 -17.29
C THR A 9 7.66 -3.78 -18.30
N GLU A 10 8.16 -3.45 -19.50
CA GLU A 10 7.31 -3.01 -20.62
C GLU A 10 6.27 -4.07 -21.00
N ASN A 11 6.62 -5.36 -20.91
CA ASN A 11 5.70 -6.46 -21.15
C ASN A 11 4.58 -6.51 -20.10
N ASP A 12 4.92 -6.29 -18.82
CA ASP A 12 3.91 -6.22 -17.75
C ASP A 12 2.97 -5.04 -17.99
N CYS A 13 3.51 -3.87 -18.35
CA CYS A 13 2.71 -2.68 -18.64
C CYS A 13 1.79 -2.88 -19.85
N THR A 14 2.29 -3.52 -20.90
CA THR A 14 1.49 -3.86 -22.09
C THR A 14 0.36 -4.81 -21.75
N PHE A 15 0.64 -5.84 -20.94
CA PHE A 15 -0.38 -6.77 -20.47
C PHE A 15 -1.43 -6.06 -19.60
N LEU A 16 -1.00 -5.23 -18.64
CA LEU A 16 -1.88 -4.51 -17.72
C LEU A 16 -2.79 -3.49 -18.45
N ALA A 17 -2.30 -2.86 -19.51
CA ALA A 17 -3.11 -1.99 -20.38
C ALA A 17 -4.19 -2.75 -21.17
N GLY A 18 -4.06 -4.06 -21.34
CA GLY A 18 -5.02 -4.92 -22.04
C GLY A 18 -6.11 -5.54 -21.14
N VAL A 19 -6.03 -5.35 -19.83
CA VAL A 19 -6.97 -5.93 -18.84
C VAL A 19 -7.68 -4.80 -18.07
N PRO A 20 -8.82 -5.07 -17.41
CA PRO A 20 -9.60 -4.01 -16.76
C PRO A 20 -8.95 -3.45 -15.48
N VAL A 21 -7.68 -3.72 -15.18
CA VAL A 21 -6.99 -3.13 -14.03
C VAL A 21 -6.71 -1.66 -14.34
N ARG A 22 -7.41 -0.78 -13.64
CA ARG A 22 -7.41 0.65 -13.92
C ARG A 22 -6.94 1.47 -12.74
N SER A 23 -7.42 1.18 -11.53
CA SER A 23 -7.05 1.95 -10.34
C SER A 23 -5.82 1.34 -9.66
N VAL A 24 -4.80 2.16 -9.40
CA VAL A 24 -3.65 1.80 -8.55
C VAL A 24 -3.78 2.55 -7.23
N LEU A 25 -3.93 1.81 -6.13
CA LEU A 25 -3.99 2.38 -4.78
C LEU A 25 -2.69 2.04 -4.04
N ASP A 26 -1.85 3.05 -3.87
CA ASP A 26 -0.53 2.95 -3.25
C ASP A 26 -0.57 3.40 -1.79
N TYR A 27 -0.34 2.44 -0.88
CA TYR A 27 -0.33 2.66 0.57
C TYR A 27 1.01 3.10 1.15
N ARG A 28 2.05 3.23 0.30
CA ARG A 28 3.40 3.62 0.73
C ARG A 28 3.43 5.04 1.27
N ASP A 29 4.33 5.30 2.20
CA ASP A 29 4.62 6.66 2.62
C ASP A 29 5.36 7.43 1.51
N ALA A 30 5.35 8.75 1.55
CA ALA A 30 5.89 9.58 0.46
C ALA A 30 7.38 9.34 0.20
N ASP A 31 8.16 9.01 1.24
CA ASP A 31 9.58 8.67 1.13
C ASP A 31 9.80 7.33 0.41
N GLU A 32 8.97 6.32 0.69
CA GLU A 32 9.00 5.04 -0.02
C GLU A 32 8.69 5.22 -1.51
N VAL A 33 7.70 6.06 -1.86
CA VAL A 33 7.35 6.36 -3.25
C VAL A 33 8.48 7.12 -3.95
N GLN A 34 9.07 8.13 -3.30
CA GLN A 34 10.19 8.89 -3.88
C GLN A 34 11.42 8.02 -4.12
N ALA A 35 11.73 7.09 -3.22
CA ALA A 35 12.87 6.20 -3.35
C ALA A 35 12.68 5.13 -4.43
N LYS A 36 11.44 4.67 -4.64
CA LYS A 36 11.08 3.57 -5.54
C LYS A 36 9.78 3.92 -6.29
N PRO A 37 9.81 4.87 -7.24
CA PRO A 37 8.60 5.31 -7.93
C PRO A 37 7.99 4.16 -8.74
N ASP A 38 6.66 4.07 -8.74
CA ASP A 38 5.97 3.05 -9.55
C ASP A 38 6.10 3.33 -11.04
N ILE A 39 6.18 2.25 -11.81
CA ILE A 39 5.98 2.27 -13.25
C ILE A 39 4.50 1.97 -13.50
N LEU A 40 3.83 2.81 -14.29
CA LEU A 40 2.39 2.72 -14.55
C LEU A 40 2.14 2.44 -16.03
N TRP A 41 1.11 1.64 -16.32
CA TRP A 41 0.67 1.37 -17.67
C TRP A 41 -0.29 2.44 -18.19
N ASN A 42 -0.49 2.48 -19.51
CA ASN A 42 -1.44 3.40 -20.12
C ASN A 42 -2.88 3.13 -19.64
N GLY A 43 -3.58 4.17 -19.20
CA GLY A 43 -4.94 4.06 -18.65
C GLY A 43 -4.99 3.75 -17.16
N ALA A 44 -3.85 3.66 -16.47
CA ALA A 44 -3.81 3.55 -15.01
C ALA A 44 -4.16 4.89 -14.34
N ASP A 45 -5.10 4.86 -13.40
CA ASP A 45 -5.46 5.96 -12.51
C ASP A 45 -4.77 5.75 -11.16
N TYR A 46 -3.75 6.57 -10.86
CA TYR A 46 -2.92 6.42 -9.66
C TYR A 46 -3.48 7.20 -8.46
N HIS A 47 -3.53 6.52 -7.31
CA HIS A 47 -4.00 7.06 -6.04
C HIS A 47 -2.97 6.77 -4.94
N HIS A 48 -2.14 7.77 -4.63
CA HIS A 48 -1.24 7.70 -3.48
C HIS A 48 -1.98 8.10 -2.21
N VAL A 49 -2.24 7.13 -1.35
CA VAL A 49 -2.90 7.35 -0.05
C VAL A 49 -2.19 6.52 1.01
N PRO A 50 -1.20 7.09 1.73
CA PRO A 50 -0.43 6.39 2.75
C PRO A 50 -1.33 5.76 3.81
N ALA A 51 -1.05 4.50 4.16
CA ALA A 51 -1.83 3.77 5.15
C ALA A 51 -1.18 3.71 6.54
N ASN A 52 0.11 4.06 6.69
CA ASN A 52 0.72 4.05 8.01
C ASN A 52 0.09 5.14 8.90
N PRO A 53 -0.22 4.83 10.17
CA PRO A 53 -0.73 5.84 11.10
C PRO A 53 0.24 7.02 11.23
N LEU A 54 -0.29 8.24 11.26
CA LEU A 54 0.45 9.48 11.53
C LEU A 54 0.89 9.54 13.00
N SER A 55 1.84 8.70 13.40
CA SER A 55 2.48 8.80 14.71
C SER A 55 3.96 8.51 14.56
N SER A 56 4.80 9.41 15.08
CA SER A 56 6.25 9.25 15.17
C SER A 56 6.68 7.98 15.91
N GLU A 57 5.78 7.37 16.67
CA GLU A 57 5.98 6.10 17.39
C GLU A 57 5.85 4.85 16.49
N VAL A 58 5.17 4.96 15.34
CA VAL A 58 4.85 3.81 14.48
C VAL A 58 5.21 4.10 13.03
N ASN A 59 6.50 4.23 12.72
CA ASN A 59 6.98 4.22 11.34
C ASN A 59 7.45 2.80 10.98
N ALA A 60 6.81 2.17 9.98
CA ALA A 60 7.13 0.82 9.55
C ALA A 60 8.39 0.72 8.68
N ASN A 61 9.04 1.85 8.40
CA ASN A 61 10.29 1.89 7.66
C ASN A 61 11.49 1.55 8.57
N LEU A 62 11.55 0.28 8.95
CA LEU A 62 12.60 -0.34 9.77
C LEU A 62 14.01 -0.17 9.20
N GLU A 63 14.14 0.06 7.90
CA GLU A 63 15.42 0.28 7.21
C GLU A 63 16.13 1.58 7.66
N LYS A 64 15.43 2.47 8.37
CA LYS A 64 15.96 3.75 8.87
C LYS A 64 16.45 3.70 10.32
N LEU A 65 16.34 2.57 11.02
CA LEU A 65 16.78 2.43 12.40
C LEU A 65 18.29 2.17 12.50
N THR A 66 18.97 2.79 13.47
CA THR A 66 20.39 2.48 13.75
C THR A 66 20.54 1.09 14.37
N ASN A 67 21.75 0.53 14.35
CA ASN A 67 22.01 -0.78 14.96
C ASN A 67 21.64 -0.84 16.46
N GLU A 68 21.88 0.25 17.19
CA GLU A 68 21.53 0.37 18.61
C GLU A 68 20.01 0.45 18.80
N THR A 69 19.32 1.15 17.89
CA THR A 69 17.85 1.27 17.93
C THR A 69 17.19 -0.06 17.57
N LEU A 70 17.74 -0.78 16.59
CA LEU A 70 17.29 -2.13 16.20
C LEU A 70 17.45 -3.14 17.35
N ALA A 71 18.55 -3.07 18.10
CA ALA A 71 18.79 -3.96 19.24
C ALA A 71 17.78 -3.75 20.38
N ALA A 72 17.26 -2.54 20.55
CA ALA A 72 16.22 -2.22 21.53
C ALA A 72 14.78 -2.28 20.96
N PHE A 73 14.62 -2.54 19.67
CA PHE A 73 13.32 -2.48 19.00
C PHE A 73 12.51 -3.75 19.23
N ASP A 74 11.38 -3.63 19.93
CA ASP A 74 10.41 -4.70 20.03
C ASP A 74 9.52 -4.74 18.77
N ALA A 75 9.97 -5.49 17.78
CA ALA A 75 9.24 -5.68 16.53
C ALA A 75 7.86 -6.29 16.73
N ARG A 76 7.65 -7.12 17.76
CA ARG A 76 6.34 -7.73 18.02
C ARG A 76 5.37 -6.68 18.56
N ALA A 77 5.78 -5.89 19.56
CA ALA A 77 4.95 -4.83 20.10
C ALA A 77 4.60 -3.77 19.04
N PHE A 78 5.58 -3.39 18.22
CA PHE A 78 5.38 -2.50 17.10
C PHE A 78 4.33 -3.05 16.12
N MET A 79 4.49 -4.30 15.66
CA MET A 79 3.57 -4.89 14.70
C MET A 79 2.17 -5.05 15.27
N LEU A 80 2.03 -5.37 16.56
CA LEU A 80 0.72 -5.43 17.22
C LEU A 80 0.02 -4.07 17.21
N GLU A 81 0.72 -2.99 17.57
CA GLU A 81 0.10 -1.66 17.58
C GLU A 81 -0.20 -1.16 16.16
N LEU A 82 0.68 -1.44 15.18
CA LEU A 82 0.43 -1.14 13.77
C LEU A 82 -0.88 -1.80 13.31
N TYR A 83 -1.02 -3.11 13.50
CA TYR A 83 -2.22 -3.85 13.09
C TYR A 83 -3.47 -3.42 13.87
N ARG A 84 -3.33 -2.99 15.14
CA ARG A 84 -4.44 -2.44 15.93
C ARG A 84 -4.96 -1.12 15.35
N ARG A 85 -4.08 -0.29 14.78
CA ARG A 85 -4.43 1.02 14.24
C ARG A 85 -4.88 0.98 12.78
N LEU A 86 -4.24 0.17 11.94
CA LEU A 86 -4.44 0.18 10.49
C LEU A 86 -5.93 0.23 10.07
N PRO A 87 -6.84 -0.64 10.55
CA PRO A 87 -8.21 -0.70 10.05
C PRO A 87 -9.09 0.51 10.40
N PHE A 88 -8.72 1.31 11.41
CA PHE A 88 -9.63 2.29 12.01
C PHE A 88 -9.20 3.72 11.67
N GLY A 89 -10.15 4.54 11.21
CA GLY A 89 -9.90 5.96 10.91
C GLY A 89 -8.91 6.21 9.77
N ASN A 90 -8.62 5.21 8.94
CA ASN A 90 -7.57 5.26 7.93
C ASN A 90 -8.12 5.70 6.57
N ALA A 91 -7.64 6.85 6.07
CA ALA A 91 -8.07 7.42 4.80
C ALA A 91 -7.78 6.51 3.59
N ALA A 92 -6.72 5.69 3.66
CA ALA A 92 -6.37 4.76 2.59
C ALA A 92 -7.46 3.69 2.38
N TYR A 93 -7.98 3.11 3.47
CA TYR A 93 -9.04 2.12 3.39
C TYR A 93 -10.41 2.74 3.10
N GLN A 94 -10.65 3.98 3.51
CA GLN A 94 -11.81 4.75 3.05
C GLN A 94 -11.75 4.98 1.55
N ARG A 95 -10.58 5.33 1.00
CA ARG A 95 -10.39 5.49 -0.45
C ARG A 95 -10.59 4.16 -1.18
N LEU A 96 -10.10 3.04 -0.63
CA LEU A 96 -10.36 1.71 -1.18
C LEU A 96 -11.86 1.42 -1.29
N ALA A 97 -12.63 1.67 -0.23
CA ALA A 97 -14.08 1.46 -0.22
C ALA A 97 -14.80 2.35 -1.24
N GLN A 98 -14.38 3.61 -1.39
CA GLN A 98 -14.91 4.52 -2.42
C GLN A 98 -14.65 4.00 -3.85
N LEU A 99 -13.44 3.52 -4.13
CA LEU A 99 -13.08 2.96 -5.43
C LEU A 99 -13.90 1.71 -5.75
N LEU A 100 -14.05 0.80 -4.78
CA LEU A 100 -14.85 -0.42 -4.93
C LEU A 100 -16.33 -0.15 -5.14
N SER A 101 -16.84 0.97 -4.60
CA SER A 101 -18.24 1.36 -4.74
C SER A 101 -18.57 2.02 -6.09
N ASN A 102 -17.61 2.09 -7.03
CA ASN A 102 -17.80 2.68 -8.37
C ASN A 102 -17.96 1.58 -9.45
N PRO A 103 -19.20 1.28 -9.93
CA PRO A 103 -19.46 0.19 -10.87
C PRO A 103 -18.78 0.27 -12.24
N GLY A 104 -18.18 1.41 -12.59
CA GLY A 104 -17.43 1.62 -13.84
C GLY A 104 -15.92 1.83 -13.64
N GLY A 105 -15.40 1.71 -12.42
CA GLY A 105 -14.02 2.06 -12.07
C GLY A 105 -12.95 1.07 -12.56
N GLY A 106 -13.36 -0.09 -13.11
CA GLY A 106 -12.46 -1.19 -13.43
C GLY A 106 -11.95 -1.92 -12.18
N ALA A 107 -11.01 -2.84 -12.37
CA ALA A 107 -10.34 -3.54 -11.30
C ALA A 107 -9.28 -2.65 -10.62
N ILE A 108 -9.09 -2.88 -9.32
CA ILE A 108 -8.17 -2.13 -8.47
C ILE A 108 -6.97 -3.03 -8.12
N VAL A 109 -5.75 -2.52 -8.30
CA VAL A 109 -4.57 -3.06 -7.63
C VAL A 109 -4.23 -2.18 -6.43
N GLN A 110 -4.37 -2.73 -5.24
CA GLN A 110 -3.85 -2.15 -4.01
C GLN A 110 -2.47 -2.74 -3.70
N HIS A 111 -1.51 -1.90 -3.30
CA HIS A 111 -0.17 -2.33 -2.94
C HIS A 111 0.47 -1.46 -1.85
N CYS A 112 1.58 -1.96 -1.32
CA CYS A 112 2.49 -1.21 -0.45
C CYS A 112 3.92 -1.56 -0.87
N ALA A 113 4.93 -1.46 0.00
CA ALA A 113 6.30 -1.88 -0.35
C ALA A 113 6.40 -3.36 -0.75
N VAL A 114 6.05 -4.27 0.16
CA VAL A 114 6.15 -5.74 -0.07
C VAL A 114 4.81 -6.42 -0.29
N GLY A 115 3.71 -5.67 -0.17
CA GLY A 115 2.36 -6.18 -0.40
C GLY A 115 1.81 -7.04 0.73
N LYS A 116 2.43 -7.03 1.92
CA LYS A 116 2.08 -7.88 3.07
C LYS A 116 1.10 -7.21 4.03
N ASP A 117 1.56 -6.23 4.82
CA ASP A 117 0.82 -5.76 6.00
C ASP A 117 -0.29 -4.77 5.66
N ARG A 118 0.06 -3.55 5.21
CA ARG A 118 -0.91 -2.52 4.77
C ARG A 118 -1.86 -3.05 3.70
N THR A 119 -1.32 -3.75 2.70
CA THR A 119 -2.10 -4.40 1.64
C THR A 119 -2.93 -5.58 2.14
N GLY A 120 -2.41 -6.34 3.12
CA GLY A 120 -3.10 -7.46 3.72
C GLY A 120 -4.34 -7.02 4.49
N VAL A 121 -4.21 -5.98 5.32
CA VAL A 121 -5.36 -5.37 6.00
C VAL A 121 -6.39 -4.84 5.00
N GLY A 122 -5.95 -4.12 3.96
CA GLY A 122 -6.86 -3.65 2.91
C GLY A 122 -7.58 -4.81 2.19
N SER A 123 -6.90 -5.93 1.96
CA SER A 123 -7.51 -7.13 1.38
C SER A 123 -8.49 -7.81 2.34
N ALA A 124 -8.13 -7.90 3.63
CA ALA A 124 -8.99 -8.47 4.66
C ALA A 124 -10.28 -7.67 4.85
N LEU A 125 -10.21 -6.34 4.82
CA LEU A 125 -11.38 -5.46 4.89
C LEU A 125 -12.34 -5.68 3.71
N VAL A 126 -11.81 -5.84 2.49
CA VAL A 126 -12.62 -6.12 1.30
C VAL A 126 -13.31 -7.47 1.37
N LEU A 127 -12.61 -8.49 1.87
CA LEU A 127 -13.17 -9.83 2.01
C LEU A 127 -14.15 -9.97 3.18
N PHE A 128 -14.09 -9.05 4.14
CA PHE A 128 -14.96 -9.02 5.30
C PHE A 128 -16.31 -8.35 5.02
N ALA A 129 -16.32 -7.32 4.15
CA ALA A 129 -17.48 -6.50 3.82
C ALA A 129 -18.49 -7.24 2.92
#